data_AF-A0A349B4J3-F1
#
_entry.id   AF-A0A349B4J3-F1
#
_cell.length_a   1.000
_cell.length_b   1.000
_cell.length_c   1.000
_cell.angle_alpha   90.00
_cell.angle_beta   90.00
_cell.angle_gamma   90.00
#
_symmetry.space_group_name_H-M   'P 1'
#
loop_
_entity.id
_entity.type
_entity.pdbx_description
1 polymer ?
#
loop_
_entity_poly.entity_id
_entity_poly.type
_entity_poly.pdbx_seq_one_letter_code
_entity_poly.pdbx_strand_id
1 'polypeptide(L)'
;MRVLPDQTGIAKTFDYLVPEAWVGRVQVGSRVRIALGPRRVGAWVTEVDVDPPAGVTLKPLAKLSGHGPSAELIELARWAQWRWAAKTPVPFLRTASPERNVDGLPARPDRTHPAAAVADPVVGPLLADALSGGPTVLRLPPTADLAAVAQGAASLGDALVICPSHRMARHLAVRLRRAGLAVALHPDEWARAAAGGCTVIGTRAAAWAPVPDLAAVVVLDEHDEVHQEERSPTWHARDVVVERARRRGVPCVLTSPMPTLEALRFARLVRADRATERAGWPAAVVVDRTEEPPGRNALFSPQLVDVVRSGARVLCVLNQKGRAALLGCAGCGEIVRCDACHAAVAKPGDELICRRCGTTRPVICATCGSIDLKVIRMGVNRVVEDLEALSGERVVAVTAETPAAEVDSARLYVGTEA
;
A
#
# COMPACT_ATOMS: atom_id res chain seq x y z
N MET A 1 -13.21 -1.95 35.18
CA MET A 1 -12.67 -2.17 33.81
C MET A 1 -11.58 -1.17 33.53
N ARG A 2 -10.59 -1.56 32.72
CA ARG A 2 -9.51 -0.68 32.27
C ARG A 2 -9.73 -0.23 30.84
N VAL A 3 -9.51 1.06 30.59
CA VAL A 3 -9.72 1.67 29.28
C VAL A 3 -8.50 2.45 28.81
N LEU A 4 -8.30 2.48 27.50
CA LEU A 4 -7.35 3.35 26.83
C LEU A 4 -8.10 4.53 26.19
N PRO A 5 -7.82 5.78 26.59
CA PRO A 5 -8.42 6.96 25.97
C PRO A 5 -8.04 7.08 24.48
N ASP A 6 -9.00 7.50 23.66
CA ASP A 6 -8.79 7.85 22.26
C ASP A 6 -8.11 9.22 22.13
N GLN A 7 -6.87 9.28 22.60
CA GLN A 7 -6.02 10.47 22.62
C GLN A 7 -4.59 10.06 22.27
N THR A 8 -4.09 10.50 21.12
CA THR A 8 -2.75 10.15 20.61
C THR A 8 -1.60 10.61 21.52
N GLY A 9 -1.86 11.59 22.39
CA GLY A 9 -0.88 12.09 23.37
C GLY A 9 -0.78 11.28 24.67
N ILE A 10 -1.71 10.33 24.92
CA ILE A 10 -1.84 9.63 26.20
C ILE A 10 -1.64 8.13 25.99
N ALA A 11 -0.50 7.61 26.47
CA ALA A 11 -0.21 6.17 26.43
C ALA A 11 -0.76 5.39 27.62
N LYS A 12 -1.20 6.09 28.67
CA LYS A 12 -1.65 5.49 29.93
C LYS A 12 -3.10 5.02 29.85
N THR A 13 -3.39 3.90 30.51
CA THR A 13 -4.74 3.38 30.72
C THR A 13 -5.31 3.81 32.07
N PHE A 14 -6.64 3.79 32.20
CA PHE A 14 -7.36 4.25 33.38
C PHE A 14 -8.48 3.28 33.74
N ASP A 15 -8.75 3.14 35.03
CA ASP A 15 -9.77 2.23 35.54
C ASP A 15 -11.09 2.99 35.81
N TYR A 16 -12.21 2.40 35.41
CA TYR A 16 -13.57 2.95 35.55
C TYR A 16 -14.57 1.88 36.02
N LEU A 17 -15.63 2.33 36.69
CA LEU A 17 -16.77 1.48 37.06
C LEU A 17 -17.68 1.25 35.86
N VAL A 18 -18.18 0.03 35.74
CA VAL A 18 -19.19 -0.34 34.75
C VAL A 18 -20.56 -0.14 35.40
N PRO A 19 -21.43 0.72 34.86
CA PRO A 19 -22.82 0.79 35.31
C PRO A 19 -23.50 -0.57 35.21
N GLU A 20 -24.32 -0.92 36.20
CA GLU A 20 -24.99 -2.23 36.32
C GLU A 20 -25.75 -2.63 35.04
N ALA A 21 -26.42 -1.67 34.39
CA ALA A 21 -27.15 -1.86 33.14
C ALA A 21 -26.30 -2.33 31.93
N TRP A 22 -24.96 -2.26 32.02
CA TRP A 22 -24.05 -2.66 30.95
C TRP A 22 -23.20 -3.88 31.31
N VAL A 23 -23.39 -4.46 32.50
CA VAL A 23 -22.76 -5.73 32.88
C VAL A 23 -23.17 -6.81 31.87
N GLY A 24 -22.19 -7.59 31.39
CA GLY A 24 -22.40 -8.59 30.33
C GLY A 24 -22.48 -8.03 28.90
N ARG A 25 -22.62 -6.71 28.72
CA ARG A 25 -22.61 -6.05 27.39
C ARG A 25 -21.27 -5.41 27.04
N VAL A 26 -20.54 -4.92 28.05
CA VAL A 26 -19.20 -4.38 27.86
C VAL A 26 -18.20 -5.52 27.88
N GLN A 27 -17.29 -5.53 26.91
CA GLN A 27 -16.22 -6.51 26.78
C GLN A 27 -14.93 -5.82 26.33
N VAL A 28 -13.81 -6.54 26.35
CA VAL A 28 -12.57 -6.06 25.73
C VAL A 28 -12.85 -5.71 24.26
N GLY A 29 -12.43 -4.51 23.85
CA GLY A 29 -12.72 -3.96 22.52
C GLY A 29 -13.91 -3.02 22.45
N SER A 30 -14.83 -3.04 23.43
CA SER A 30 -15.97 -2.14 23.45
C SER A 30 -15.52 -0.68 23.41
N ARG A 31 -16.19 0.13 22.60
CA ARG A 31 -15.99 1.58 22.53
C ARG A 31 -16.88 2.25 23.55
N VAL A 32 -16.29 3.10 24.38
CA VAL A 32 -16.99 3.80 25.46
C VAL A 32 -16.65 5.29 25.43
N ARG A 33 -17.38 6.10 26.19
CA ARG A 33 -16.96 7.46 26.55
C ARG A 33 -16.66 7.53 28.03
N ILE A 34 -15.62 8.25 28.38
CA ILE A 34 -15.15 8.44 29.75
C ILE A 34 -15.02 9.92 30.09
N ALA A 35 -15.13 10.23 31.38
CA ALA A 35 -14.75 11.54 31.91
C ALA A 35 -13.25 11.52 32.24
N LEU A 36 -12.45 12.25 31.45
CA LEU A 36 -11.01 12.42 31.65
C LEU A 36 -10.74 13.88 32.02
N GLY A 37 -10.56 14.13 33.32
CA GLY A 37 -10.57 15.49 33.86
C GLY A 37 -11.92 16.18 33.57
N PRO A 38 -11.94 17.39 32.97
CA PRO A 38 -13.18 18.09 32.61
C PRO A 38 -13.75 17.66 31.25
N ARG A 39 -13.04 16.84 30.47
CA ARG A 39 -13.42 16.49 29.09
C ARG A 39 -14.09 15.11 29.03
N ARG A 40 -15.02 14.94 28.08
CA ARG A 40 -15.60 13.64 27.73
C ARG A 40 -15.02 13.11 26.43
N VAL A 41 -14.14 12.13 26.53
CA VAL A 41 -13.41 11.54 25.39
C VAL A 41 -13.89 10.12 25.09
N GLY A 42 -13.68 9.68 23.85
CA GLY A 42 -13.82 8.26 23.50
C GLY A 42 -12.70 7.44 24.14
N ALA A 43 -12.94 6.14 24.33
CA ALA A 43 -11.95 5.19 24.80
C ALA A 43 -12.30 3.77 24.34
N TRP A 44 -11.31 2.89 24.36
CA TRP A 44 -11.50 1.44 24.17
C TRP A 44 -11.30 0.72 25.49
N VAL A 45 -12.16 -0.24 25.78
CA VAL A 45 -11.96 -1.16 26.89
C VAL A 45 -10.83 -2.12 26.52
N THR A 46 -9.77 -2.14 27.33
CA THR A 46 -8.60 -3.01 27.08
C THR A 46 -8.60 -4.22 27.99
N GLU A 47 -9.14 -4.11 29.20
CA GLU A 47 -9.26 -5.22 30.16
C GLU A 47 -10.58 -5.11 30.93
N VAL A 48 -11.17 -6.26 31.25
CA VAL A 48 -12.36 -6.39 32.09
C VAL A 48 -12.00 -7.00 33.44
N ASP A 49 -12.88 -6.83 34.45
CA ASP A 49 -12.71 -7.42 35.79
C ASP A 49 -11.36 -7.10 36.47
N VAL A 50 -10.93 -5.85 36.33
CA VAL A 50 -9.68 -5.32 36.91
C VAL A 50 -9.91 -4.85 38.34
N ASP A 51 -9.06 -5.31 39.26
CA ASP A 51 -9.03 -4.82 40.63
C ASP A 51 -8.59 -3.35 40.68
N PRO A 52 -9.36 -2.46 41.36
CA PRO A 52 -8.99 -1.06 41.46
C PRO A 52 -7.72 -0.89 42.30
N PRO A 53 -6.81 0.03 41.91
CA PRO A 53 -5.71 0.41 42.78
C PRO A 53 -6.24 0.96 44.12
N ALA A 54 -5.60 0.56 45.22
CA ALA A 54 -6.01 0.92 46.56
C ALA A 54 -6.09 2.45 46.74
N GLY A 55 -7.14 2.92 47.41
CA GLY A 55 -7.34 4.35 47.72
C GLY A 55 -7.84 5.21 46.57
N VAL A 56 -8.27 4.63 45.44
CA VAL A 56 -8.79 5.38 44.29
C VAL A 56 -10.31 5.26 44.17
N THR A 57 -11.01 6.40 44.21
CA THR A 57 -12.44 6.47 43.88
C THR A 57 -12.64 6.45 42.37
N LEU A 58 -13.21 5.36 41.86
CA LEU A 58 -13.46 5.20 40.44
C LEU A 58 -14.69 6.00 39.99
N LYS A 59 -14.61 6.60 38.80
CA LYS A 59 -15.76 7.20 38.10
C LYS A 59 -16.47 6.15 37.26
N PRO A 60 -17.81 6.26 37.05
CA PRO A 60 -18.51 5.39 36.11
C PRO A 60 -18.17 5.74 34.65
N LEU A 61 -18.25 4.73 33.78
CA LEU A 61 -18.26 4.94 32.33
C LEU A 61 -19.43 5.85 31.93
N ALA A 62 -19.19 6.80 31.04
CA ALA A 62 -20.15 7.85 30.72
C ALA A 62 -21.10 7.50 29.56
N LYS A 63 -20.72 6.56 28.69
CA LYS A 63 -21.55 6.03 27.59
C LYS A 63 -20.93 4.74 27.05
N LEU A 64 -21.74 3.74 26.72
CA LEU A 64 -21.36 2.65 25.81
C LEU A 64 -21.66 3.08 24.37
N SER A 65 -20.62 3.17 23.52
CA SER A 65 -20.72 3.61 22.13
C SER A 65 -20.85 2.44 21.14
N GLY A 66 -20.71 1.20 21.61
CA GLY A 66 -20.88 -0.02 20.82
C GLY A 66 -19.62 -0.86 20.70
N HIS A 67 -19.59 -1.72 19.69
CA HIS A 67 -18.49 -2.61 19.36
C HIS A 67 -17.27 -1.85 18.80
N GLY A 68 -16.10 -2.45 18.99
CA GLY A 68 -14.81 -1.95 18.50
C GLY A 68 -13.86 -3.11 18.20
N PRO A 69 -12.55 -2.84 18.06
CA PRO A 69 -11.56 -3.86 17.71
C PRO A 69 -11.56 -5.01 18.71
N SER A 70 -11.39 -6.25 18.22
CA SER A 70 -11.30 -7.43 19.08
C SER A 70 -10.06 -7.37 19.99
N ALA A 71 -10.03 -8.21 21.04
CA ALA A 71 -8.86 -8.35 21.90
C ALA A 71 -7.59 -8.68 21.10
N GLU A 72 -7.69 -9.54 20.07
CA GLU A 72 -6.59 -9.84 19.16
C GLU A 72 -6.07 -8.58 18.43
N LEU A 73 -6.98 -7.73 17.92
CA LEU A 73 -6.59 -6.50 17.23
C LEU A 73 -5.98 -5.47 18.19
N ILE A 74 -6.41 -5.45 19.46
CA ILE A 74 -5.77 -4.62 20.50
C ILE A 74 -4.34 -5.08 20.73
N GLU A 75 -4.10 -6.38 20.87
CA GLU A 75 -2.75 -6.93 21.04
C GLU A 75 -1.88 -6.78 19.79
N LEU A 76 -2.49 -6.81 18.60
CA LEU A 76 -1.81 -6.49 17.35
C LEU A 76 -1.40 -5.00 17.31
N ALA A 77 -2.28 -4.10 17.76
CA ALA A 77 -2.00 -2.66 17.83
C ALA A 77 -0.85 -2.35 18.81
N ARG A 78 -0.73 -3.07 19.92
CA ARG A 78 0.41 -2.96 20.85
C ARG A 78 1.73 -3.40 20.21
N TRP A 79 1.71 -4.49 19.44
CA TRP A 79 2.89 -4.91 18.68
C TRP A 79 3.26 -3.89 17.59
N ALA A 80 2.27 -3.38 16.87
CA ALA A 80 2.48 -2.37 15.84
C ALA A 80 3.05 -1.07 16.43
N GLN A 81 2.59 -0.69 17.63
CA GLN A 81 3.14 0.43 18.37
C GLN A 81 4.65 0.28 18.56
N TRP A 82 5.12 -0.89 19.00
CA TRP A 82 6.55 -1.16 19.14
C TRP A 82 7.25 -1.20 17.76
N ARG A 83 6.68 -1.93 16.79
CA ARG A 83 7.27 -2.17 15.46
C ARG A 83 7.52 -0.89 14.66
N TRP A 84 6.67 0.12 14.82
CA TRP A 84 6.77 1.41 14.15
C TRP A 84 7.08 2.57 15.11
N ALA A 85 7.55 2.27 16.33
CA ALA A 85 7.90 3.26 17.35
C ALA A 85 6.80 4.34 17.55
N ALA A 86 5.54 3.94 17.45
CA ALA A 86 4.42 4.85 17.67
C ALA A 86 4.33 5.20 19.17
N LYS A 87 4.00 6.46 19.46
CA LYS A 87 3.84 6.92 20.85
C LYS A 87 2.76 6.17 21.63
N THR A 88 1.69 5.77 20.94
CA THR A 88 0.53 5.07 21.51
C THR A 88 -0.03 4.08 20.48
N PRO A 89 -0.82 3.07 20.89
CA PRO A 89 -1.48 2.17 19.93
C PRO A 89 -2.75 2.80 19.30
N VAL A 90 -3.12 4.02 19.72
CA VAL A 90 -4.34 4.72 19.31
C VAL A 90 -4.51 4.84 17.79
N PRO A 91 -3.48 5.20 16.98
CA PRO A 91 -3.65 5.31 15.53
C PRO A 91 -4.13 4.00 14.89
N PHE A 92 -3.59 2.86 15.34
CA PHE A 92 -3.99 1.54 14.84
C PHE A 92 -5.38 1.15 15.32
N LEU A 93 -5.72 1.43 16.58
CA LEU A 93 -7.05 1.17 17.12
C LEU A 93 -8.14 1.99 16.44
N ARG A 94 -7.83 3.22 16.00
CA ARG A 94 -8.73 4.02 15.15
C ARG A 94 -9.00 3.33 13.82
N THR A 95 -7.95 2.86 13.14
CA THR A 95 -8.10 2.12 11.87
C THR A 95 -8.85 0.79 12.07
N ALA A 96 -8.66 0.12 13.19
CA ALA A 96 -9.34 -1.12 13.54
C ALA A 96 -10.81 -0.94 13.99
N SER A 97 -11.22 0.29 14.29
CA SER A 97 -12.56 0.63 14.78
C SER A 97 -13.53 0.97 13.65
N PRO A 98 -14.84 0.75 13.83
CA PRO A 98 -15.82 1.18 12.83
C PRO A 98 -15.95 2.70 12.78
N GLU A 99 -16.13 3.25 11.58
CA GLU A 99 -16.33 4.69 11.37
C GLU A 99 -17.61 5.20 12.05
N ARG A 100 -18.62 4.33 12.15
CA ARG A 100 -19.90 4.58 12.83
C ARG A 100 -20.03 3.70 14.06
N ASN A 101 -20.89 4.10 15.00
CA ASN A 101 -21.20 3.25 16.14
C ASN A 101 -21.93 1.99 15.67
N VAL A 102 -21.54 0.85 16.24
CA VAL A 102 -22.14 -0.47 15.95
C VAL A 102 -22.66 -1.00 17.28
N ASP A 103 -23.97 -0.90 17.52
CA ASP A 103 -24.57 -1.29 18.79
C ASP A 103 -24.84 -2.80 18.90
N GLY A 104 -24.86 -3.50 17.77
CA GLY A 104 -25.00 -4.94 17.67
C GLY A 104 -24.45 -5.48 16.35
N LEU A 105 -24.11 -6.76 16.34
CA LEU A 105 -23.59 -7.44 15.17
C LEU A 105 -24.74 -8.13 14.40
N PRO A 106 -24.70 -8.15 13.06
CA PRO A 106 -25.67 -8.89 12.27
C PRO A 106 -25.53 -10.40 12.51
N ALA A 107 -26.56 -11.15 12.12
CA ALA A 107 -26.49 -12.61 12.13
C ALA A 107 -25.32 -13.10 11.27
N ARG A 108 -24.61 -14.09 11.79
CA ARG A 108 -23.53 -14.75 11.07
C ARG A 108 -24.14 -15.53 9.90
N PRO A 109 -23.66 -15.35 8.65
CA PRO A 109 -24.12 -16.16 7.53
C PRO A 109 -23.69 -17.63 7.73
N ASP A 110 -24.50 -18.55 7.18
CA ASP A 110 -24.13 -19.96 7.14
C ASP A 110 -22.82 -20.14 6.34
N ARG A 111 -21.94 -20.98 6.87
CA ARG A 111 -20.63 -21.25 6.25
C ARG A 111 -20.82 -22.06 4.97
N THR A 112 -20.87 -21.36 3.84
CA THR A 112 -20.75 -21.97 2.51
C THR A 112 -19.36 -21.69 1.95
N HIS A 113 -18.41 -22.58 2.22
CA HIS A 113 -17.12 -22.56 1.52
C HIS A 113 -17.25 -23.43 0.27
N PRO A 114 -17.11 -22.88 -0.94
CA PRO A 114 -17.09 -23.70 -2.13
C PRO A 114 -15.91 -24.68 -2.05
N ALA A 115 -16.19 -25.97 -2.25
CA ALA A 115 -15.17 -27.02 -2.29
C ALA A 115 -14.26 -26.94 -3.53
N ALA A 116 -14.51 -25.98 -4.43
CA ALA A 116 -13.86 -25.93 -5.73
C ALA A 116 -12.40 -25.48 -5.61
N ALA A 117 -11.49 -26.36 -6.04
CA ALA A 117 -10.14 -25.98 -6.41
C ALA A 117 -10.17 -24.84 -7.42
N VAL A 118 -9.14 -23.98 -7.38
CA VAL A 118 -8.94 -22.94 -8.39
C VAL A 118 -8.81 -23.61 -9.76
N ALA A 119 -9.77 -23.35 -10.65
CA ALA A 119 -9.84 -23.98 -11.97
C ALA A 119 -8.73 -23.51 -12.94
N ASP A 120 -8.01 -22.44 -12.60
CA ASP A 120 -6.91 -21.94 -13.40
C ASP A 120 -5.73 -22.94 -13.38
N PRO A 121 -5.31 -23.46 -14.54
CA PRO A 121 -4.30 -24.53 -14.62
C PRO A 121 -2.90 -24.08 -14.22
N VAL A 122 -2.63 -22.77 -14.21
CA VAL A 122 -1.34 -22.20 -13.79
C VAL A 122 -1.42 -21.79 -12.32
N VAL A 123 -2.43 -21.00 -11.96
CA VAL A 123 -2.56 -20.44 -10.60
C VAL A 123 -2.89 -21.54 -9.60
N GLY A 124 -3.72 -22.52 -9.96
CA GLY A 124 -4.17 -23.58 -9.05
C GLY A 124 -3.03 -24.36 -8.38
N PRO A 125 -2.11 -25.00 -9.15
CA PRO A 125 -0.99 -25.74 -8.58
C PRO A 125 -0.04 -24.87 -7.75
N LEU A 126 0.28 -23.66 -8.25
CA LEU A 126 1.18 -22.74 -7.55
C LEU A 126 0.55 -22.22 -6.25
N LEU A 127 -0.76 -21.99 -6.26
CA LEU A 127 -1.50 -21.56 -5.07
C LEU A 127 -1.58 -22.67 -4.05
N ALA A 128 -1.82 -23.92 -4.47
CA ALA A 128 -1.84 -25.07 -3.56
C ALA A 128 -0.50 -25.21 -2.81
N ASP A 129 0.62 -25.06 -3.51
CA ASP A 129 1.95 -24.97 -2.89
C ASP A 129 2.05 -23.74 -1.97
N ALA A 130 1.64 -22.55 -2.43
CA ALA A 130 1.74 -21.33 -1.64
C ALA A 130 0.89 -21.37 -0.34
N LEU A 131 -0.22 -22.10 -0.33
CA LEU A 131 -1.09 -22.28 0.83
C LEU A 131 -0.62 -23.38 1.79
N SER A 132 0.39 -24.17 1.45
CA SER A 132 0.80 -25.34 2.24
C SER A 132 1.72 -25.02 3.43
N GLY A 133 1.96 -23.75 3.76
CA GLY A 133 2.95 -23.38 4.77
C GLY A 133 2.87 -21.93 5.25
N GLY A 134 4.04 -21.41 5.66
CA GLY A 134 4.20 -20.05 6.16
C GLY A 134 4.08 -18.97 5.06
N PRO A 135 4.51 -17.73 5.35
CA PRO A 135 4.46 -16.64 4.38
C PRO A 135 5.11 -17.04 3.05
N THR A 136 4.37 -16.88 1.97
CA THR A 136 4.81 -17.21 0.62
C THR A 136 4.54 -16.03 -0.30
N VAL A 137 5.54 -15.65 -1.10
CA VAL A 137 5.34 -14.78 -2.25
C VAL A 137 5.06 -15.64 -3.47
N LEU A 138 3.87 -15.51 -4.00
CA LEU A 138 3.42 -16.14 -5.23
C LEU A 138 3.67 -15.16 -6.40
N ARG A 139 4.76 -15.40 -7.13
CA ARG A 139 5.15 -14.60 -8.29
C ARG A 139 4.38 -15.04 -9.52
N LEU A 140 3.43 -14.21 -9.91
CA LEU A 140 2.56 -14.39 -11.06
C LEU A 140 2.74 -13.22 -12.04
N PRO A 141 2.64 -13.45 -13.35
CA PRO A 141 2.70 -12.36 -14.30
C PRO A 141 1.50 -11.40 -14.14
N PRO A 142 1.59 -10.14 -14.62
CA PRO A 142 0.52 -9.15 -14.52
C PRO A 142 -0.83 -9.57 -15.12
N THR A 143 -0.84 -10.52 -16.06
CA THR A 143 -2.07 -11.05 -16.69
C THR A 143 -2.75 -12.16 -15.91
N ALA A 144 -2.17 -12.64 -14.80
CA ALA A 144 -2.73 -13.73 -14.01
C ALA A 144 -4.04 -13.33 -13.30
N ASP A 145 -4.96 -14.28 -13.13
CA ASP A 145 -6.22 -14.03 -12.43
C ASP A 145 -6.03 -14.00 -10.90
N LEU A 146 -5.73 -12.83 -10.36
CA LEU A 146 -5.58 -12.63 -8.91
C LEU A 146 -6.87 -12.93 -8.11
N ALA A 147 -8.04 -12.90 -8.74
CA ALA A 147 -9.27 -13.30 -8.04
C ALA A 147 -9.30 -14.80 -7.76
N ALA A 148 -8.66 -15.61 -8.60
CA ALA A 148 -8.50 -17.03 -8.39
C ALA A 148 -7.69 -17.32 -7.12
N VAL A 149 -6.65 -16.52 -6.86
CA VAL A 149 -5.87 -16.57 -5.60
C VAL A 149 -6.74 -16.28 -4.39
N ALA A 150 -7.52 -15.18 -4.43
CA ALA A 150 -8.42 -14.82 -3.35
C ALA A 150 -9.53 -15.87 -3.12
N GLN A 151 -10.07 -16.46 -4.19
CA GLN A 151 -11.07 -17.53 -4.11
C GLN A 151 -10.48 -18.80 -3.48
N GLY A 152 -9.27 -19.20 -3.88
CA GLY A 152 -8.60 -20.37 -3.30
C GLY A 152 -8.20 -20.19 -1.84
N ALA A 153 -7.90 -18.96 -1.41
CA ALA A 153 -7.73 -18.69 0.02
C ALA A 153 -9.07 -18.74 0.79
N ALA A 154 -10.15 -18.20 0.19
CA ALA A 154 -11.49 -18.19 0.78
C ALA A 154 -12.16 -19.58 0.83
N SER A 155 -11.65 -20.58 0.10
CA SER A 155 -12.12 -21.97 0.22
C SER A 155 -11.60 -22.67 1.48
N LEU A 156 -10.52 -22.17 2.10
CA LEU A 156 -10.01 -22.68 3.39
C LEU A 156 -10.83 -22.19 4.59
N GLY A 157 -11.62 -21.13 4.43
CA GLY A 157 -12.37 -20.48 5.51
C GLY A 157 -12.54 -18.98 5.30
N ASP A 158 -12.75 -18.22 6.37
CA ASP A 158 -12.81 -16.76 6.29
C ASP A 158 -11.41 -16.21 5.98
N ALA A 159 -11.22 -15.68 4.77
CA ALA A 159 -9.95 -15.08 4.36
C ALA A 159 -9.94 -13.57 4.62
N LEU A 160 -8.73 -13.01 4.78
CA LEU A 160 -8.49 -11.57 4.72
C LEU A 160 -7.72 -11.23 3.44
N VAL A 161 -8.31 -10.42 2.57
CA VAL A 161 -7.73 -10.04 1.28
C VAL A 161 -7.47 -8.53 1.24
N ILE A 162 -6.20 -8.16 1.05
CA ILE A 162 -5.76 -6.77 0.89
C ILE A 162 -5.56 -6.48 -0.60
N CYS A 163 -6.21 -5.44 -1.10
CA CYS A 163 -6.13 -4.97 -2.49
C CYS A 163 -5.44 -3.59 -2.56
N PRO A 164 -4.76 -3.27 -3.68
CA PRO A 164 -4.14 -1.96 -3.88
C PRO A 164 -5.17 -0.83 -4.06
N SER A 165 -6.39 -1.13 -4.53
CA SER A 165 -7.42 -0.11 -4.76
C SER A 165 -8.83 -0.54 -4.34
N HIS A 166 -9.67 0.45 -4.01
CA HIS A 166 -11.08 0.23 -3.68
C HIS A 166 -11.87 -0.33 -4.88
N ARG A 167 -11.51 0.06 -6.11
CA ARG A 167 -12.13 -0.47 -7.33
C ARG A 167 -11.89 -1.97 -7.46
N MET A 168 -10.64 -2.40 -7.27
CA MET A 168 -10.27 -3.81 -7.29
C MET A 168 -10.95 -4.60 -6.18
N ALA A 169 -10.97 -4.08 -4.95
CA ALA A 169 -11.67 -4.70 -3.82
C ALA A 169 -13.17 -4.92 -4.13
N ARG A 170 -13.86 -3.91 -4.69
CA ARG A 170 -15.28 -4.01 -5.08
C ARG A 170 -15.51 -5.03 -6.19
N HIS A 171 -14.68 -5.02 -7.24
CA HIS A 171 -14.77 -5.99 -8.34
C HIS A 171 -14.55 -7.42 -7.84
N LEU A 172 -13.54 -7.61 -6.98
CA LEU A 172 -13.24 -8.91 -6.38
C LEU A 172 -14.40 -9.39 -5.51
N ALA A 173 -14.96 -8.53 -4.67
CA ALA A 173 -16.12 -8.86 -3.85
C ALA A 173 -17.32 -9.31 -4.68
N VAL A 174 -17.60 -8.65 -5.81
CA VAL A 174 -18.67 -9.06 -6.74
C VAL A 174 -18.37 -10.45 -7.31
N ARG A 175 -17.13 -10.72 -7.74
CA ARG A 175 -16.74 -12.03 -8.29
C ARG A 175 -16.88 -13.14 -7.25
N LEU A 176 -16.37 -12.95 -6.03
CA LEU A 176 -16.47 -13.95 -4.97
C LEU A 176 -17.93 -14.18 -4.54
N ARG A 177 -18.76 -13.13 -4.45
CA ARG A 177 -20.20 -13.28 -4.18
C ARG A 177 -20.92 -14.08 -5.26
N ARG A 178 -20.59 -13.86 -6.55
CA ARG A 178 -21.11 -14.68 -7.67
C ARG A 178 -20.66 -16.14 -7.59
N ALA A 179 -19.49 -16.40 -7.00
CA ALA A 179 -19.01 -17.75 -6.70
C ALA A 179 -19.63 -18.36 -5.42
N GLY A 180 -20.62 -17.71 -4.80
CA GLY A 180 -21.32 -18.21 -3.61
C GLY A 180 -20.61 -17.94 -2.28
N LEU A 181 -19.53 -17.14 -2.27
CA LEU A 181 -18.82 -16.77 -1.05
C LEU A 181 -19.48 -15.58 -0.35
N ALA A 182 -19.64 -15.69 0.97
CA ALA A 182 -19.99 -14.54 1.80
C ALA A 182 -18.78 -13.59 1.89
N VAL A 183 -19.01 -12.30 1.61
CA VAL A 183 -17.96 -11.27 1.61
C VAL A 183 -18.41 -10.02 2.35
N ALA A 184 -17.50 -9.44 3.13
CA ALA A 184 -17.61 -8.09 3.70
C ALA A 184 -16.55 -7.16 3.11
N LEU A 185 -16.99 -6.00 2.60
CA LEU A 185 -16.10 -4.92 2.17
C LEU A 185 -15.75 -4.01 3.35
N HIS A 186 -14.48 -3.94 3.71
CA HIS A 186 -14.01 -3.03 4.76
C HIS A 186 -13.57 -1.68 4.17
N PRO A 187 -13.90 -0.52 4.81
CA PRO A 187 -14.52 -0.36 6.13
C PRO A 187 -16.06 -0.37 6.16
N ASP A 188 -16.73 -0.27 5.01
CA ASP A 188 -18.18 -0.05 4.90
C ASP A 188 -19.03 -1.11 5.62
N GLU A 189 -18.61 -2.38 5.58
CA GLU A 189 -19.30 -3.53 6.17
C GLU A 189 -18.58 -4.05 7.44
N TRP A 190 -18.00 -3.15 8.26
CA TRP A 190 -17.25 -3.53 9.48
C TRP A 190 -18.03 -4.46 10.42
N ALA A 191 -19.33 -4.20 10.64
CA ALA A 191 -20.15 -5.03 11.53
C ALA A 191 -20.32 -6.46 10.99
N ARG A 192 -20.40 -6.62 9.67
CA ARG A 192 -20.45 -7.93 9.01
C ARG A 192 -19.13 -8.67 9.15
N ALA A 193 -18.01 -7.98 8.95
CA ALA A 193 -16.68 -8.53 9.19
C ALA A 193 -16.51 -8.99 10.66
N ALA A 194 -16.99 -8.18 11.61
CA ALA A 194 -16.94 -8.49 13.04
C ALA A 194 -17.82 -9.67 13.45
N ALA A 195 -18.96 -9.88 12.78
CA ALA A 195 -19.82 -11.05 13.00
C ALA A 195 -19.15 -12.37 12.54
N GLY A 196 -18.20 -12.29 11.59
CA GLY A 196 -17.52 -13.45 11.00
C GLY A 196 -18.38 -14.22 10.00
N GLY A 197 -17.88 -15.38 9.54
CA GLY A 197 -18.54 -16.20 8.51
C GLY A 197 -18.43 -15.61 7.10
N CYS A 198 -17.53 -14.66 6.88
CA CYS A 198 -17.31 -14.10 5.56
C CYS A 198 -15.85 -13.74 5.34
N THR A 199 -15.43 -13.81 4.08
CA THR A 199 -14.13 -13.29 3.63
C THR A 199 -14.18 -11.75 3.67
N VAL A 200 -13.17 -11.15 4.28
CA VAL A 200 -13.05 -9.70 4.39
C VAL A 200 -12.11 -9.20 3.31
N ILE A 201 -12.58 -8.23 2.53
CA ILE A 201 -11.83 -7.63 1.42
C ILE A 201 -11.77 -6.12 1.66
N GLY A 202 -10.60 -5.53 1.44
CA GLY A 202 -10.48 -4.09 1.39
C GLY A 202 -9.09 -3.65 0.99
N THR A 203 -8.81 -2.37 1.15
CA THR A 203 -7.48 -1.81 0.88
C THR A 203 -6.60 -1.87 2.13
N ARG A 204 -5.57 -1.03 2.21
CA ARG A 204 -4.64 -0.93 3.35
C ARG A 204 -5.31 -0.99 4.72
N ALA A 205 -6.40 -0.26 4.96
CA ALA A 205 -7.09 -0.25 6.26
C ALA A 205 -7.64 -1.62 6.69
N ALA A 206 -7.98 -2.49 5.73
CA ALA A 206 -8.50 -3.83 6.02
C ALA A 206 -7.50 -4.74 6.72
N ALA A 207 -6.20 -4.40 6.73
CA ALA A 207 -5.21 -5.07 7.56
C ALA A 207 -5.61 -5.09 9.06
N TRP A 208 -6.42 -4.11 9.48
CA TRP A 208 -6.96 -3.96 10.83
C TRP A 208 -8.42 -4.39 10.98
N ALA A 209 -9.02 -4.98 9.93
CA ALA A 209 -10.41 -5.44 9.97
C ALA A 209 -10.56 -6.68 10.87
N PRO A 210 -11.69 -6.79 11.61
CA PRO A 210 -11.99 -7.99 12.39
C PRO A 210 -12.28 -9.17 11.47
N VAL A 211 -11.67 -10.31 11.76
CA VAL A 211 -11.92 -11.60 11.09
C VAL A 211 -11.85 -12.69 12.18
N PRO A 212 -12.97 -12.98 12.89
CA PRO A 212 -12.94 -13.84 14.08
C PRO A 212 -12.31 -15.22 13.84
N ASP A 213 -12.66 -15.84 12.71
CA ASP A 213 -12.22 -17.17 12.29
C ASP A 213 -11.27 -17.09 11.08
N LEU A 214 -10.27 -16.19 11.16
CA LEU A 214 -9.28 -16.01 10.10
C LEU A 214 -8.63 -17.35 9.73
N ALA A 215 -8.78 -17.78 8.48
CA ALA A 215 -8.29 -19.05 7.95
C ALA A 215 -7.17 -18.90 6.91
N ALA A 216 -7.07 -17.72 6.26
CA ALA A 216 -6.02 -17.40 5.30
C ALA A 216 -5.86 -15.89 5.12
N VAL A 217 -4.66 -15.46 4.71
CA VAL A 217 -4.35 -14.07 4.36
C VAL A 217 -3.85 -13.99 2.93
N VAL A 218 -4.35 -13.00 2.18
CA VAL A 218 -3.87 -12.67 0.83
C VAL A 218 -3.56 -11.19 0.73
N VAL A 219 -2.38 -10.85 0.20
CA VAL A 219 -2.05 -9.48 -0.24
C VAL A 219 -1.91 -9.50 -1.75
N LEU A 220 -2.77 -8.77 -2.43
CA LEU A 220 -2.71 -8.60 -3.88
C LEU A 220 -1.79 -7.44 -4.23
N ASP A 221 -1.02 -7.61 -5.30
CA ASP A 221 0.03 -6.68 -5.75
C ASP A 221 0.86 -6.15 -4.58
N GLU A 222 1.54 -7.06 -3.88
CA GLU A 222 2.28 -6.74 -2.67
C GLU A 222 3.37 -5.68 -2.87
N HIS A 223 3.89 -5.55 -4.10
CA HIS A 223 4.90 -4.55 -4.47
C HIS A 223 4.37 -3.13 -4.52
N ASP A 224 3.05 -2.94 -4.52
CA ASP A 224 2.42 -1.64 -4.64
C ASP A 224 2.63 -0.81 -3.36
N GLU A 225 3.17 0.40 -3.53
CA GLU A 225 3.48 1.34 -2.44
C GLU A 225 2.24 1.78 -1.66
N VAL A 226 1.04 1.69 -2.25
CA VAL A 226 -0.25 2.06 -1.61
C VAL A 226 -0.55 1.23 -0.36
N HIS A 227 0.12 0.10 -0.18
CA HIS A 227 0.02 -0.73 1.04
C HIS A 227 0.68 -0.07 2.25
N GLN A 228 1.49 0.99 2.07
CA GLN A 228 2.12 1.76 3.13
C GLN A 228 1.28 2.99 3.54
N GLU A 229 1.17 3.25 4.85
CA GLU A 229 0.66 4.51 5.37
C GLU A 229 1.73 5.59 5.26
N GLU A 230 1.40 6.72 4.63
CA GLU A 230 2.31 7.86 4.52
C GLU A 230 2.33 8.71 5.79
N ARG A 231 1.22 8.72 6.55
CA ARG A 231 1.12 9.46 7.81
C ARG A 231 1.84 8.72 8.93
N SER A 232 2.27 9.44 9.95
CA SER A 232 2.83 8.80 11.15
C SER A 232 1.72 8.13 11.97
N PRO A 233 1.87 6.86 12.42
CA PRO A 233 2.99 5.95 12.13
C PRO A 233 2.92 5.36 10.71
N THR A 234 4.06 5.26 10.03
CA THR A 234 4.15 4.84 8.61
C THR A 234 4.11 3.32 8.44
N TRP A 235 3.06 2.69 8.95
CA TRP A 235 2.89 1.23 8.96
C TRP A 235 2.56 0.66 7.58
N HIS A 236 2.87 -0.63 7.37
CA HIS A 236 2.67 -1.31 6.10
C HIS A 236 1.65 -2.45 6.25
N ALA A 237 0.63 -2.50 5.39
CA ALA A 237 -0.45 -3.50 5.47
C ALA A 237 0.06 -4.94 5.40
N ARG A 238 0.95 -5.24 4.44
CA ARG A 238 1.69 -6.53 4.35
C ARG A 238 2.23 -6.98 5.70
N ASP A 239 3.05 -6.16 6.35
CA ASP A 239 3.69 -6.52 7.62
C ASP A 239 2.65 -6.82 8.72
N VAL A 240 1.56 -6.03 8.77
CA VAL A 240 0.46 -6.25 9.72
C VAL A 240 -0.24 -7.59 9.47
N VAL A 241 -0.60 -7.89 8.22
CA VAL A 241 -1.34 -9.13 7.92
C VAL A 241 -0.46 -10.38 7.97
N VAL A 242 0.82 -10.27 7.66
CA VAL A 242 1.81 -11.35 7.86
C VAL A 242 1.93 -11.68 9.35
N GLU A 243 2.01 -10.67 10.22
CA GLU A 243 2.03 -10.89 11.67
C GLU A 243 0.72 -11.51 12.17
N ARG A 244 -0.43 -11.11 11.63
CA ARG A 244 -1.73 -11.74 11.94
C ARG A 244 -1.73 -13.21 11.55
N ALA A 245 -1.30 -13.53 10.33
CA ALA A 245 -1.22 -14.90 9.85
C ALA A 245 -0.30 -15.76 10.74
N ARG A 246 0.85 -15.20 11.13
CA ARG A 246 1.80 -15.85 12.03
C ARG A 246 1.20 -16.15 13.41
N ARG A 247 0.48 -15.19 14.02
CA ARG A 247 -0.18 -15.39 15.33
C ARG A 247 -1.28 -16.43 15.29
N ARG A 248 -2.01 -16.51 14.17
CA ARG A 248 -3.10 -17.45 13.97
C ARG A 248 -2.65 -18.82 13.43
N GLY A 249 -1.41 -18.92 12.95
CA GLY A 249 -0.88 -20.16 12.35
C GLY A 249 -1.57 -20.51 11.03
N VAL A 250 -1.95 -19.49 10.24
CA VAL A 250 -2.68 -19.68 8.97
C VAL A 250 -1.82 -19.31 7.76
N PRO A 251 -2.15 -19.83 6.56
CA PRO A 251 -1.41 -19.50 5.34
C PRO A 251 -1.46 -18.00 5.02
N CYS A 252 -0.35 -17.48 4.48
CA CYS A 252 -0.22 -16.10 4.03
C CYS A 252 0.40 -16.06 2.64
N VAL A 253 -0.37 -15.59 1.65
CA VAL A 253 0.05 -15.49 0.25
C VAL A 253 0.16 -14.04 -0.16
N LEU A 254 1.33 -13.65 -0.64
CA LEU A 254 1.61 -12.32 -1.18
C LEU A 254 1.75 -12.49 -2.70
N THR A 255 0.84 -11.92 -3.50
CA THR A 255 0.98 -12.00 -4.96
C THR A 255 1.78 -10.83 -5.46
N SER A 256 2.78 -11.07 -6.31
CA SER A 256 3.50 -9.97 -6.94
C SER A 256 4.19 -10.40 -8.24
N PRO A 257 4.02 -9.67 -9.36
CA PRO A 257 4.86 -9.86 -10.55
C PRO A 257 6.32 -9.48 -10.31
N MET A 258 6.57 -8.57 -9.37
CA MET A 258 7.90 -8.06 -9.00
C MET A 258 8.04 -8.00 -7.47
N PRO A 259 8.28 -9.13 -6.79
CA PRO A 259 8.36 -9.19 -5.33
C PRO A 259 9.32 -8.16 -4.73
N THR A 260 8.91 -7.50 -3.65
CA THR A 260 9.81 -6.62 -2.89
C THR A 260 10.93 -7.41 -2.21
N LEU A 261 12.08 -6.76 -1.97
CA LEU A 261 13.17 -7.38 -1.21
C LEU A 261 12.75 -7.66 0.25
N GLU A 262 11.88 -6.82 0.80
CA GLU A 262 11.28 -6.98 2.11
C GLU A 262 10.48 -8.27 2.21
N ALA A 263 9.61 -8.57 1.23
CA ALA A 263 8.84 -9.80 1.22
C ALA A 263 9.73 -11.04 1.05
N LEU A 264 10.70 -10.99 0.13
CA LEU A 264 11.64 -12.09 -0.13
C LEU A 264 12.52 -12.41 1.08
N ARG A 265 12.69 -11.49 2.03
CA ARG A 265 13.47 -11.73 3.26
C ARG A 265 12.82 -12.75 4.19
N PHE A 266 11.49 -12.81 4.25
CA PHE A 266 10.77 -13.65 5.21
C PHE A 266 9.84 -14.67 4.57
N ALA A 267 9.49 -14.49 3.30
CA ALA A 267 8.55 -15.36 2.60
C ALA A 267 9.26 -16.24 1.58
N ARG A 268 8.79 -17.48 1.47
CA ARG A 268 9.24 -18.41 0.43
C ARG A 268 8.77 -17.91 -0.94
N LEU A 269 9.59 -18.04 -1.98
CA LEU A 269 9.19 -17.68 -3.35
C LEU A 269 8.62 -18.91 -4.08
N VAL A 270 7.37 -18.81 -4.53
CA VAL A 270 6.75 -19.72 -5.50
C VAL A 270 6.55 -18.94 -6.79
N ARG A 271 6.93 -19.51 -7.94
CA ARG A 271 6.85 -18.83 -9.23
C ARG A 271 6.39 -19.79 -10.33
N ALA A 272 5.69 -19.24 -11.31
CA ALA A 272 5.42 -19.96 -12.55
C ALA A 272 6.73 -20.31 -13.29
N ASP A 273 6.63 -21.23 -14.25
CA ASP A 273 7.75 -21.47 -15.16
C ASP A 273 8.05 -20.22 -16.00
N ARG A 274 9.26 -20.18 -16.57
CA ARG A 274 9.76 -19.00 -17.29
C ARG A 274 8.97 -18.67 -18.55
N ALA A 275 8.37 -19.67 -19.22
CA ALA A 275 7.59 -19.45 -20.43
C ALA A 275 6.25 -18.81 -20.09
N THR A 276 5.56 -19.35 -19.08
CA THR A 276 4.31 -18.80 -18.54
C THR A 276 4.51 -17.38 -17.99
N GLU A 277 5.58 -17.15 -17.24
CA GLU A 277 5.90 -15.81 -16.74
C GLU A 277 6.10 -14.82 -17.90
N ARG A 278 6.96 -15.14 -18.87
CA ARG A 278 7.23 -14.28 -20.03
C ARG A 278 6.00 -13.98 -20.86
N ALA A 279 5.11 -14.95 -21.05
CA ALA A 279 3.89 -14.79 -21.84
C ALA A 279 2.91 -13.76 -21.24
N GLY A 280 3.00 -13.51 -19.93
CA GLY A 280 2.16 -12.54 -19.25
C GLY A 280 2.78 -11.15 -19.07
N TRP A 281 3.97 -10.90 -19.62
CA TRP A 281 4.57 -9.56 -19.68
C TRP A 281 4.50 -8.97 -21.09
N PRO A 282 4.32 -7.65 -21.25
CA PRO A 282 4.50 -7.00 -22.53
C PRO A 282 5.96 -7.11 -23.01
N ALA A 283 6.16 -7.12 -24.32
CA ALA A 283 7.50 -7.05 -24.90
C ALA A 283 8.14 -5.69 -24.57
N ALA A 284 9.32 -5.72 -23.93
CA ALA A 284 10.11 -4.54 -23.65
C ALA A 284 11.24 -4.39 -24.67
N VAL A 285 11.36 -3.19 -25.26
CA VAL A 285 12.44 -2.84 -26.19
C VAL A 285 13.33 -1.82 -25.51
N VAL A 286 14.62 -2.13 -25.38
CA VAL A 286 15.63 -1.20 -24.85
C VAL A 286 16.24 -0.46 -26.02
N VAL A 287 16.06 0.87 -26.07
CA VAL A 287 16.70 1.74 -27.06
C VAL A 287 17.99 2.27 -26.46
N ASP A 288 19.13 1.77 -26.94
CA ASP A 288 20.45 2.29 -26.59
C ASP A 288 20.70 3.60 -27.35
N ARG A 289 21.08 4.65 -26.61
CA ARG A 289 21.30 6.01 -27.13
C ARG A 289 22.71 6.51 -26.84
N THR A 290 23.62 5.62 -26.48
CA THR A 290 24.98 5.97 -26.03
C THR A 290 25.76 6.74 -27.10
N GLU A 291 25.53 6.45 -28.38
CA GLU A 291 26.21 7.10 -29.51
C GLU A 291 25.45 8.31 -30.08
N GLU A 292 24.26 8.64 -29.54
CA GLU A 292 23.47 9.76 -30.04
C GLU A 292 24.00 11.11 -29.51
N PRO A 293 24.20 12.11 -30.38
CA PRO A 293 24.73 13.40 -29.94
C PRO A 293 23.72 14.11 -29.03
N PRO A 294 24.16 14.59 -27.85
CA PRO A 294 23.31 15.40 -26.98
C PRO A 294 22.89 16.71 -27.67
N GLY A 295 21.58 16.95 -27.75
CA GLY A 295 20.99 18.11 -28.43
C GLY A 295 19.53 18.38 -28.02
N ARG A 296 18.87 19.34 -28.68
CA ARG A 296 17.54 19.87 -28.30
C ARG A 296 16.42 18.81 -28.29
N ASN A 297 16.61 17.68 -29.00
CA ASN A 297 15.72 16.51 -29.03
C ASN A 297 16.30 15.28 -28.29
N ALA A 298 17.32 15.46 -27.44
CA ALA A 298 17.99 14.37 -26.72
C ALA A 298 17.08 13.56 -25.78
N LEU A 299 15.82 13.94 -25.61
CA LEU A 299 14.84 13.18 -24.80
C LEU A 299 14.04 12.16 -25.62
N PHE A 300 13.94 12.32 -26.94
CA PHE A 300 13.13 11.46 -27.80
C PHE A 300 14.02 10.75 -28.83
N SER A 301 14.09 9.42 -28.75
CA SER A 301 14.75 8.62 -29.79
C SER A 301 13.90 8.62 -31.07
N PRO A 302 14.50 8.39 -32.25
CA PRO A 302 13.76 8.25 -33.50
C PRO A 302 12.61 7.24 -33.41
N GLN A 303 12.83 6.11 -32.73
CA GLN A 303 11.81 5.08 -32.53
C GLN A 303 10.62 5.58 -31.69
N LEU A 304 10.88 6.41 -30.67
CA LEU A 304 9.81 7.02 -29.87
C LEU A 304 9.03 8.06 -30.69
N VAL A 305 9.72 8.83 -31.53
CA VAL A 305 9.08 9.79 -32.45
C VAL A 305 8.11 9.08 -33.39
N ASP A 306 8.51 7.94 -33.95
CA ASP A 306 7.66 7.15 -34.86
C ASP A 306 6.40 6.64 -34.15
N VAL A 307 6.52 6.13 -32.91
CA VAL A 307 5.37 5.69 -32.10
C VAL A 307 4.45 6.84 -31.74
N VAL A 308 5.00 8.00 -31.36
CA VAL A 308 4.20 9.19 -31.06
C VAL A 308 3.45 9.65 -32.31
N ARG A 309 4.05 9.58 -33.50
CA ARG A 309 3.42 9.99 -34.76
C ARG A 309 2.48 8.96 -35.37
N SER A 310 2.49 7.71 -34.91
CA SER A 310 1.65 6.65 -35.46
C SER A 310 0.17 6.74 -35.07
N GLY A 311 -0.20 7.71 -34.22
CA GLY A 311 -1.56 7.83 -33.66
C GLY A 311 -1.85 6.87 -32.50
N ALA A 312 -0.85 6.13 -32.01
CA ALA A 312 -1.03 5.24 -30.85
C ALA A 312 -1.30 6.02 -29.55
N ARG A 313 -1.91 5.36 -28.56
CA ARG A 313 -1.95 5.88 -27.18
C ARG A 313 -0.59 5.66 -26.54
N VAL A 314 0.02 6.72 -26.01
CA VAL A 314 1.38 6.72 -25.48
C VAL A 314 1.39 7.32 -24.07
N LEU A 315 1.97 6.59 -23.12
CA LEU A 315 2.28 7.09 -21.78
C LEU A 315 3.80 7.16 -21.60
N CYS A 316 4.31 8.36 -21.33
CA CYS A 316 5.70 8.59 -20.98
C CYS A 316 5.82 8.70 -19.45
N VAL A 317 6.45 7.71 -18.82
CA VAL A 317 6.71 7.71 -17.38
C VAL A 317 8.11 8.26 -17.12
N LEU A 318 8.21 9.27 -16.26
CA LEU A 318 9.46 9.94 -15.89
C LEU A 318 9.71 9.79 -14.40
N ASN A 319 10.92 9.43 -13.98
CA ASN A 319 11.23 9.37 -12.55
C ASN A 319 11.05 10.75 -11.87
N GLN A 320 10.25 10.86 -10.81
CA GLN A 320 10.31 11.99 -9.87
C GLN A 320 10.15 11.62 -8.40
N LYS A 321 11.27 11.71 -7.66
CA LYS A 321 11.35 12.37 -6.34
C LYS A 321 12.69 13.08 -6.25
N GLY A 322 12.80 14.24 -6.89
CA GLY A 322 13.97 15.10 -6.73
C GLY A 322 14.36 15.85 -7.99
N ARG A 323 14.67 17.14 -7.79
CA ARG A 323 15.33 18.03 -8.73
C ARG A 323 16.72 17.49 -9.08
N ALA A 324 16.81 16.38 -9.81
CA ALA A 324 18.05 15.97 -10.46
C ALA A 324 18.27 16.94 -11.64
N ALA A 325 18.72 18.14 -11.30
CA ALA A 325 19.33 19.05 -12.23
C ALA A 325 20.60 18.38 -12.72
N LEU A 326 20.53 17.71 -13.87
CA LEU A 326 21.73 17.33 -14.58
C LEU A 326 22.33 18.61 -15.17
N LEU A 327 23.65 18.72 -15.17
CA LEU A 327 24.33 19.79 -15.90
C LEU A 327 24.79 19.19 -17.23
N GLY A 328 24.37 19.79 -18.33
CA GLY A 328 24.86 19.48 -19.67
C GLY A 328 25.77 20.59 -20.18
N CYS A 329 26.84 20.25 -20.86
CA CYS A 329 27.68 21.23 -21.53
C CYS A 329 26.97 21.79 -22.76
N ALA A 330 26.85 23.11 -22.91
CA ALA A 330 26.25 23.70 -24.11
C ALA A 330 27.14 23.58 -25.37
N GLY A 331 28.45 23.38 -25.19
CA GLY A 331 29.41 23.29 -26.31
C GLY A 331 29.49 21.89 -26.95
N CYS A 332 29.50 20.83 -26.14
CA CYS A 332 29.60 19.44 -26.63
C CYS A 332 28.40 18.56 -26.26
N GLY A 333 27.47 19.08 -25.46
CA GLY A 333 26.28 18.38 -24.96
C GLY A 333 26.52 17.32 -23.88
N GLU A 334 27.77 17.01 -23.53
CA GLU A 334 28.09 15.99 -22.52
C GLU A 334 27.45 16.29 -21.15
N ILE A 335 26.98 15.24 -20.47
CA ILE A 335 26.50 15.33 -19.08
C ILE A 335 27.71 15.46 -18.15
N VAL A 336 27.73 16.56 -17.39
CA VAL A 336 28.81 16.88 -16.47
C VAL A 336 28.74 15.94 -15.26
N ARG A 337 29.81 15.16 -15.07
CA ARG A 337 29.95 14.16 -14.01
C ARG A 337 31.14 14.49 -13.09
N CYS A 338 31.16 13.82 -11.95
CA CYS A 338 32.26 13.83 -11.00
C CYS A 338 33.41 12.98 -11.53
N ASP A 339 34.64 13.52 -11.49
CA ASP A 339 35.81 12.82 -12.01
C ASP A 339 36.26 11.65 -11.12
N ALA A 340 35.80 11.61 -9.86
CA ALA A 340 36.16 10.57 -8.89
C ALA A 340 35.18 9.39 -8.87
N CYS A 341 33.87 9.64 -8.98
CA CYS A 341 32.84 8.58 -8.83
C CYS A 341 31.81 8.53 -9.97
N HIS A 342 32.00 9.34 -11.00
CA HIS A 342 31.14 9.44 -12.19
C HIS A 342 29.66 9.79 -11.92
N ALA A 343 29.31 10.16 -10.68
CA ALA A 343 27.96 10.63 -10.36
C ALA A 343 27.71 12.04 -10.95
N ALA A 344 26.44 12.38 -11.17
CA ALA A 344 26.04 13.73 -11.57
C ALA A 344 26.48 14.78 -10.53
N VAL A 345 26.96 15.93 -11.01
CA VAL A 345 27.36 17.06 -10.15
C VAL A 345 26.29 18.16 -10.17
N ALA A 346 26.24 18.95 -9.11
CA ALA A 346 25.38 20.12 -9.00
C ALA A 346 26.21 21.42 -8.96
N LYS A 347 25.65 22.55 -9.41
CA LYS A 347 26.26 23.89 -9.33
C LYS A 347 25.45 24.77 -8.37
N PRO A 348 25.61 24.66 -7.05
CA PRO A 348 24.89 25.51 -6.09
C PRO A 348 25.46 26.94 -6.00
N GLY A 349 26.67 27.19 -6.52
CA GLY A 349 27.35 28.48 -6.55
C GLY A 349 28.33 28.56 -7.73
N ASP A 350 29.58 28.90 -7.47
CA ASP A 350 30.64 29.05 -8.51
C ASP A 350 31.50 27.78 -8.70
N GLU A 351 31.14 26.69 -8.03
CA GLU A 351 31.78 25.39 -8.16
C GLU A 351 30.77 24.28 -8.51
N LEU A 352 31.29 23.22 -9.12
CA LEU A 352 30.62 21.95 -9.29
C LEU A 352 30.86 21.09 -8.05
N ILE A 353 29.80 20.55 -7.45
CA ILE A 353 29.86 19.72 -6.25
C ILE A 353 29.20 18.37 -6.51
N CYS A 354 29.90 17.27 -6.21
CA CYS A 354 29.32 15.93 -6.25
C CYS A 354 28.52 15.64 -4.96
N ARG A 355 27.22 15.36 -5.10
CA ARG A 355 26.36 15.00 -3.94
C ARG A 355 26.62 13.60 -3.38
N ARG A 356 27.33 12.74 -4.13
CA ARG A 356 27.64 11.36 -3.71
C ARG A 356 28.90 11.28 -2.86
N CYS A 357 29.98 11.96 -3.27
CA CYS A 357 31.30 11.84 -2.63
C CYS A 357 31.87 13.17 -2.11
N GLY A 358 31.22 14.31 -2.34
CA GLY A 358 31.63 15.62 -1.81
C GLY A 358 32.73 16.33 -2.62
N THR A 359 33.29 15.72 -3.66
CA THR A 359 34.32 16.34 -4.52
C THR A 359 33.81 17.64 -5.15
N THR A 360 34.60 18.71 -5.05
CA THR A 360 34.35 20.01 -5.68
C THR A 360 35.33 20.26 -6.82
N ARG A 361 34.89 20.96 -7.87
CA ARG A 361 35.77 21.40 -8.97
C ARG A 361 35.24 22.64 -9.70
N PRO A 362 36.10 23.37 -10.44
CA PRO A 362 35.66 24.51 -11.26
C PRO A 362 34.58 24.16 -12.29
N VAL A 363 33.80 25.16 -12.70
CA VAL A 363 32.68 25.05 -13.65
C VAL A 363 33.21 24.96 -15.09
N ILE A 364 33.87 23.83 -15.38
CA ILE A 364 34.46 23.52 -16.69
C ILE A 364 34.00 22.13 -17.13
N CYS A 365 33.63 21.98 -18.40
CA CYS A 365 33.39 20.67 -19.00
C CYS A 365 34.71 19.90 -19.12
N ALA A 366 34.79 18.71 -18.53
CA ALA A 366 35.98 17.85 -18.60
C ALA A 366 36.25 17.31 -20.02
N THR A 367 35.25 17.34 -20.90
CA THR A 367 35.34 16.80 -22.26
C THR A 367 35.82 17.84 -23.27
N CYS A 368 35.31 19.08 -23.21
CA CYS A 368 35.61 20.11 -24.23
C CYS A 368 36.13 21.44 -23.66
N GLY A 369 36.28 21.57 -22.34
CA GLY A 369 36.76 22.79 -21.70
C GLY A 369 35.77 23.95 -21.63
N SER A 370 34.56 23.81 -22.19
CA SER A 370 33.54 24.88 -22.13
C SER A 370 33.06 25.13 -20.70
N ILE A 371 32.86 26.40 -20.37
CA ILE A 371 32.28 26.88 -19.11
C ILE A 371 30.76 27.11 -19.20
N ASP A 372 30.19 27.04 -20.41
CA ASP A 372 28.75 27.19 -20.62
C ASP A 372 28.05 25.87 -20.29
N LEU A 373 27.62 25.75 -19.03
CA LEU A 373 26.91 24.59 -18.50
C LEU A 373 25.45 24.94 -18.25
N LYS A 374 24.54 24.16 -18.83
CA LYS A 374 23.10 24.35 -18.73
C LYS A 374 22.50 23.33 -17.78
N VAL A 375 21.60 23.80 -16.94
CA VAL A 375 20.78 22.90 -16.12
C VAL A 375 19.75 22.24 -17.02
N ILE A 376 19.90 20.93 -17.21
CA ILE A 376 18.89 20.08 -17.83
C ILE A 376 17.87 19.75 -16.75
N ARG A 377 16.73 20.45 -16.81
CA ARG A 377 15.56 20.10 -16.00
C ARG A 377 14.62 19.25 -16.85
N MET A 378 14.64 17.95 -16.61
CA MET A 378 13.58 17.05 -17.10
C MET A 378 12.34 17.22 -16.21
N GLY A 379 11.62 18.31 -16.41
CA GLY A 379 10.31 18.51 -15.78
C GLY A 379 9.22 17.89 -16.64
N VAL A 380 8.17 17.34 -16.00
CA VAL A 380 6.95 16.86 -16.68
C VAL A 380 6.46 17.90 -17.69
N ASN A 381 6.38 19.17 -17.29
CA ASN A 381 5.96 20.28 -18.17
C ASN A 381 6.82 20.43 -19.43
N ARG A 382 8.14 20.22 -19.31
CA ARG A 382 9.04 20.35 -20.47
C ARG A 382 8.83 19.20 -21.46
N VAL A 383 8.64 17.98 -20.95
CA VAL A 383 8.34 16.82 -21.79
C VAL A 383 6.97 16.94 -22.44
N VAL A 384 5.99 17.51 -21.73
CA VAL A 384 4.68 17.88 -22.30
C VAL A 384 4.87 18.84 -23.47
N GLU A 385 5.51 20.00 -23.27
CA GLU A 385 5.77 20.98 -24.34
C GLU A 385 6.47 20.37 -25.56
N ASP A 386 7.51 19.56 -25.32
CA ASP A 386 8.28 18.96 -26.41
C ASP A 386 7.48 17.85 -27.13
N LEU A 387 6.64 17.09 -26.44
CA LEU A 387 5.73 16.12 -27.06
C LEU A 387 4.62 16.80 -27.85
N GLU A 388 4.07 17.92 -27.37
CA GLU A 388 3.06 18.71 -28.08
C GLU A 388 3.67 19.28 -29.37
N ALA A 389 4.88 19.84 -29.30
CA ALA A 389 5.60 20.33 -30.47
C ALA A 389 5.96 19.22 -31.46
N LEU A 390 6.27 18.01 -30.98
CA LEU A 390 6.64 16.86 -31.81
C LEU A 390 5.44 16.22 -32.52
N SER A 391 4.30 16.12 -31.82
CA SER A 391 3.09 15.43 -32.27
C SER A 391 2.10 16.36 -32.97
N GLY A 392 2.08 17.65 -32.63
CA GLY A 392 1.03 18.58 -33.02
C GLY A 392 -0.29 18.35 -32.28
N GLU A 393 -0.28 17.57 -31.20
CA GLU A 393 -1.47 17.17 -30.43
C GLU A 393 -1.33 17.53 -28.96
N ARG A 394 -2.48 17.64 -28.27
CA ARG A 394 -2.54 17.91 -26.83
C ARG A 394 -1.95 16.75 -26.04
N VAL A 395 -1.12 17.05 -25.05
CA VAL A 395 -0.53 16.07 -24.12
C VAL A 395 -1.05 16.34 -22.71
N VAL A 396 -1.46 15.28 -22.00
CA VAL A 396 -1.99 15.41 -20.63
C VAL A 396 -0.94 14.97 -19.61
N ALA A 397 -0.59 15.88 -18.69
CA ALA A 397 0.17 15.53 -17.50
C ALA A 397 -0.75 14.84 -16.49
N VAL A 398 -0.50 13.57 -16.21
CA VAL A 398 -1.33 12.76 -15.32
C VAL A 398 -0.77 12.83 -13.91
N THR A 399 -1.61 13.24 -12.97
CA THR A 399 -1.37 13.21 -11.53
C THR A 399 -2.53 12.48 -10.85
N ALA A 400 -2.39 12.19 -9.55
CA ALA A 400 -3.48 11.60 -8.75
C ALA A 400 -4.77 12.46 -8.72
N GLU A 401 -4.67 13.76 -9.06
CA GLU A 401 -5.79 14.70 -9.07
C GLU A 401 -6.43 14.87 -10.46
N THR A 402 -5.82 14.31 -11.52
CA THR A 402 -6.32 14.43 -12.89
C THR A 402 -7.65 13.67 -13.04
N PRO A 403 -8.75 14.34 -13.47
CA PRO A 403 -10.05 13.69 -13.65
C PRO A 403 -10.04 12.65 -14.79
N ALA A 404 -10.81 11.57 -14.63
CA ALA A 404 -10.91 10.51 -15.65
C ALA A 404 -11.35 11.04 -17.03
N ALA A 405 -12.27 12.01 -17.07
CA ALA A 405 -12.71 12.64 -18.32
C ALA A 405 -11.58 13.36 -19.06
N GLU A 406 -10.58 13.89 -18.34
CA GLU A 406 -9.41 14.52 -18.94
C GLU A 406 -8.45 13.47 -19.49
N VAL A 407 -8.28 12.35 -18.78
CA VAL A 407 -7.51 11.20 -19.29
C VAL A 407 -8.13 10.66 -20.58
N ASP A 408 -9.46 10.54 -20.66
CA ASP A 408 -10.14 10.05 -21.86
C ASP A 408 -10.11 11.03 -23.05
N SER A 409 -9.71 12.28 -22.82
CA SER A 409 -9.70 13.35 -23.84
C SER A 409 -8.43 13.43 -24.70
N ALA A 410 -7.40 12.64 -24.39
CA ALA A 410 -6.12 12.67 -25.07
C ALA A 410 -5.64 11.25 -25.41
N ARG A 411 -4.57 11.15 -26.22
CA ARG A 411 -3.86 9.90 -26.46
C ARG A 411 -2.42 9.91 -25.93
N LEU A 412 -1.86 11.09 -25.70
CA LEU A 412 -0.50 11.29 -25.22
C LEU A 412 -0.53 11.73 -23.76
N TYR A 413 0.22 11.03 -22.92
CA TYR A 413 0.24 11.25 -21.49
C TYR A 413 1.67 11.32 -20.96
N VAL A 414 1.90 12.14 -19.95
CA VAL A 414 3.16 12.19 -19.20
C VAL A 414 2.84 12.05 -17.73
N GLY A 415 3.49 11.10 -17.04
CA GLY A 415 3.31 10.86 -15.62
C GLY A 415 4.62 10.54 -14.93
N THR A 416 4.60 10.44 -13.60
CA THR A 416 5.81 10.13 -12.81
C THR A 416 5.79 8.77 -12.14
N GLU A 417 4.62 8.17 -12.07
CA GLU A 417 4.34 6.87 -11.48
C GLU A 417 3.41 6.14 -12.47
N ALA A 418 3.50 4.80 -12.48
CA ALA A 418 2.77 3.95 -13.43
C ALA A 418 1.32 3.70 -13.00
#